data_AF-A0A4W5LU26-F1
#
_entry.id   AF-A0A4W5LU26-F1
#
_cell.length_a   1.000
_cell.length_b   1.000
_cell.length_c   1.000
_cell.angle_alpha   90.00
_cell.angle_beta   90.00
_cell.angle_gamma   90.00
#
_symmetry.space_group_name_H-M   'P 1'
#
loop_
_entity.id
_entity.type
_entity.pdbx_description
1 polymer ?
#
loop_
_entity_poly.entity_id
_entity_poly.type
_entity_poly.pdbx_seq_one_letter_code
_entity_poly.pdbx_strand_id
1 'polypeptide(L)'
;MTDQRVALHVYDLSRGLARQMSASLLGTHIDGVWHTGVCVYGLEYFYGGGIQAVPPAQVAETYGTPYQVVELGTTQVAQTEFTSFLQEIQSRFTAATYNLLSNNCNNFSNEVANFLVGASIPQHILDLPQQVLSTPMGYEHPVAPQSVATLGSKCAVRSDQDLGELRADVHLVSTRASRRAHRGPSRHSQ
;
A
#
# COMPACT_ATOMS: atom_id res chain seq x y z
N MET A 1 -23.77 -10.23 -6.78
CA MET A 1 -22.61 -9.58 -6.14
C MET A 1 -21.39 -10.05 -6.91
N THR A 2 -20.54 -9.15 -7.38
CA THR A 2 -19.36 -9.51 -8.18
C THR A 2 -18.16 -9.65 -7.27
N ASP A 3 -17.62 -10.86 -7.16
CA ASP A 3 -16.39 -11.13 -6.41
C ASP A 3 -15.27 -10.18 -6.87
N GLN A 4 -14.67 -9.46 -5.92
CA GLN A 4 -13.53 -8.58 -6.17
C GLN A 4 -12.25 -9.27 -5.71
N ARG A 5 -11.22 -9.29 -6.56
CA ARG A 5 -9.92 -9.83 -6.18
C ARG A 5 -9.25 -8.94 -5.15
N VAL A 6 -8.60 -9.57 -4.18
CA VAL A 6 -7.83 -8.93 -3.12
C VAL A 6 -6.41 -9.46 -3.20
N ALA A 7 -5.44 -8.55 -3.38
CA ALA A 7 -4.03 -8.88 -3.42
C ALA A 7 -3.25 -8.01 -2.45
N LEU A 8 -2.14 -8.52 -1.94
CA LEU A 8 -1.16 -7.78 -1.16
C LEU A 8 0.03 -7.44 -2.07
N HIS A 9 0.30 -6.17 -2.25
CA HIS A 9 1.56 -5.71 -2.82
C HIS A 9 2.60 -5.58 -1.71
N VAL A 10 3.76 -6.19 -1.92
CA VAL A 10 4.89 -6.16 -1.00
C VAL A 10 6.05 -5.46 -1.69
N TYR A 11 6.59 -4.43 -1.05
CA TYR A 11 7.73 -3.65 -1.52
C TYR A 11 8.89 -3.80 -0.55
N ASP A 12 10.11 -3.90 -1.08
CA ASP A 12 11.33 -3.80 -0.27
C ASP A 12 11.84 -2.36 -0.30
N LEU A 13 11.64 -1.62 0.79
CA LEU A 13 12.13 -0.24 0.94
C LEU A 13 13.65 -0.15 0.90
N SER A 14 14.36 -1.24 1.20
CA SER A 14 15.82 -1.29 1.13
C SER A 14 16.35 -1.53 -0.30
N ARG A 15 15.47 -1.94 -1.23
CA ARG A 15 15.82 -2.26 -2.62
C ARG A 15 16.98 -3.28 -2.71
N GLY A 16 16.95 -4.31 -1.88
CA GLY A 16 17.93 -5.39 -1.79
C GLY A 16 19.11 -5.10 -0.87
N LEU A 17 19.27 -3.87 -0.35
CA LEU A 17 20.37 -3.52 0.54
C LEU A 17 20.28 -4.24 1.89
N ALA A 18 19.06 -4.46 2.42
CA ALA A 18 18.89 -5.19 3.67
C ALA A 18 19.44 -6.61 3.54
N ARG A 19 19.11 -7.32 2.46
CA ARG A 19 19.63 -8.66 2.19
C ARG A 19 21.16 -8.71 2.10
N GLN A 20 21.78 -7.67 1.54
CA GLN A 20 23.23 -7.63 1.37
C GLN A 20 23.99 -7.25 2.64
N MET A 21 23.43 -6.38 3.47
CA MET A 21 24.17 -5.72 4.56
C MET A 21 23.73 -6.15 5.96
N SER A 22 22.52 -6.71 6.11
CA SER A 22 21.93 -7.04 7.41
C SER A 22 22.82 -7.95 8.26
N ALA A 23 23.40 -9.01 7.67
CA ALA A 23 24.24 -9.94 8.41
C ALA A 23 25.47 -9.27 9.05
N SER A 24 26.13 -8.37 8.32
CA SER A 24 27.31 -7.66 8.80
C SER A 24 26.99 -6.54 9.78
N LEU A 25 25.80 -5.94 9.67
CA LEU A 25 25.35 -4.86 10.54
C LEU A 25 24.64 -5.41 11.78
N LEU A 26 23.51 -6.08 11.59
CA LEU A 26 22.62 -6.53 12.65
C LEU A 26 23.02 -7.88 13.24
N GLY A 27 24.04 -8.55 12.69
CA GLY A 27 24.41 -9.91 13.10
C GLY A 27 23.38 -10.97 12.71
N THR A 28 22.34 -10.61 11.95
CA THR A 28 21.32 -11.51 11.44
C THR A 28 20.98 -11.16 9.99
N HIS A 29 20.58 -12.16 9.22
CA HIS A 29 20.13 -11.95 7.85
C HIS A 29 18.66 -11.51 7.83
N ILE A 30 18.38 -10.39 7.18
CA ILE A 30 17.04 -9.87 6.93
C ILE A 30 16.84 -9.75 5.42
N ASP A 31 15.77 -10.36 4.92
CA ASP A 31 15.50 -10.45 3.48
C ASP A 31 15.07 -9.12 2.84
N GLY A 32 14.51 -8.20 3.62
CA GLY A 32 14.02 -6.91 3.12
C GLY A 32 13.44 -6.03 4.23
N VAL A 33 13.17 -4.77 3.88
CA VAL A 33 12.39 -3.85 4.73
C VAL A 33 11.01 -3.71 4.10
N TRP A 34 10.06 -4.49 4.63
CA TRP A 34 8.76 -4.66 3.99
C TRP A 34 7.84 -3.46 4.21
N HIS A 35 7.36 -2.91 3.10
CA HIS A 35 6.18 -2.06 3.03
C HIS A 35 5.08 -2.82 2.29
N THR A 36 3.84 -2.73 2.77
CA THR A 36 2.71 -3.41 2.14
C THR A 36 1.53 -2.49 1.86
N GLY A 37 0.81 -2.81 0.80
CA GLY A 37 -0.50 -2.24 0.46
C GLY A 37 -1.47 -3.31 -0.02
N VAL A 38 -2.75 -3.16 0.29
CA VAL A 38 -3.82 -4.08 -0.15
C VAL A 38 -4.48 -3.51 -1.40
N CYS A 39 -4.47 -4.27 -2.48
CA CYS A 39 -5.11 -3.93 -3.75
C CYS A 39 -6.50 -4.56 -3.85
N VAL A 40 -7.52 -3.71 -3.98
CA VAL A 40 -8.92 -4.10 -4.16
C VAL A 40 -9.69 -2.92 -4.77
N TYR A 41 -10.78 -3.17 -5.51
CA TYR A 41 -11.60 -2.13 -6.15
C TYR A 41 -10.83 -1.16 -7.07
N GLY A 42 -9.72 -1.63 -7.67
CA GLY A 42 -8.86 -0.82 -8.54
C GLY A 42 -7.93 0.16 -7.82
N LEU A 43 -7.90 0.15 -6.48
CA LEU A 43 -7.05 0.99 -5.66
C LEU A 43 -6.11 0.13 -4.81
N GLU A 44 -5.02 0.74 -4.37
CA GLU A 44 -4.09 0.21 -3.39
C GLU A 44 -4.21 1.03 -2.10
N TYR A 45 -4.47 0.32 -1.00
CA TYR A 45 -4.69 0.88 0.32
C TYR A 45 -3.49 0.57 1.21
N PHE A 46 -2.89 1.59 1.81
CA PHE A 46 -1.76 1.42 2.73
C PHE A 46 -1.74 2.52 3.78
N TYR A 47 -0.89 2.36 4.80
CA TYR A 47 -0.72 3.34 5.87
C TYR A 47 0.67 3.99 5.81
N GLY A 48 0.69 5.31 5.65
CA GLY A 48 1.92 6.11 5.44
C GLY A 48 1.87 7.51 6.03
N GLY A 49 1.29 7.66 7.23
CA GLY A 49 0.98 8.96 7.86
C GLY A 49 -0.54 9.27 7.93
N GLY A 50 -1.33 8.29 7.49
CA GLY A 50 -2.76 8.32 7.32
C GLY A 50 -3.12 7.12 6.44
N ILE A 51 -4.39 6.72 6.43
CA ILE A 51 -4.86 5.75 5.43
C ILE A 51 -4.76 6.42 4.05
N GLN A 52 -4.10 5.75 3.11
CA GLN A 52 -3.97 6.18 1.72
C GLN A 52 -4.76 5.24 0.83
N ALA A 53 -5.32 5.76 -0.26
CA ALA A 53 -6.06 4.99 -1.26
C ALA A 53 -5.77 5.60 -2.63
N VAL A 54 -4.90 4.95 -3.41
CA VAL A 54 -4.45 5.47 -4.70
C VAL A 54 -4.31 4.33 -5.72
N PRO A 55 -4.32 4.60 -7.04
CA PRO A 55 -4.08 3.57 -8.03
C PRO A 55 -2.71 2.90 -7.85
N PRO A 56 -2.58 1.56 -8.02
CA PRO A 56 -1.30 0.85 -7.86
C PRO A 56 -0.16 1.40 -8.72
N ALA A 57 -0.48 1.92 -9.92
CA ALA A 57 0.50 2.55 -10.79
C ALA A 57 1.17 3.77 -10.12
N GLN A 58 0.42 4.56 -9.35
CA GLN A 58 0.94 5.72 -8.64
C GLN A 58 1.81 5.32 -7.44
N VAL A 59 1.46 4.23 -6.76
CA VAL A 59 2.30 3.64 -5.69
C VAL A 59 3.64 3.20 -6.29
N ALA A 60 3.61 2.57 -7.47
CA ALA A 60 4.80 2.11 -8.15
C ALA A 60 5.75 3.25 -8.60
N GLU A 61 5.25 4.46 -8.84
CA GLU A 61 6.10 5.63 -9.09
C GLU A 61 6.97 6.01 -7.87
N THR A 62 6.48 5.72 -6.66
CA THR A 62 7.18 6.03 -5.40
C THR A 62 8.07 4.87 -4.96
N TYR A 63 7.52 3.65 -4.91
CA TYR A 63 8.19 2.49 -4.32
C TYR A 63 8.82 1.54 -5.35
N GLY A 64 8.53 1.73 -6.64
CA GLY A 64 8.91 0.81 -7.71
C GLY A 64 7.89 -0.31 -7.88
N THR A 65 8.21 -1.29 -8.73
CA THR A 65 7.39 -2.49 -8.87
C THR A 65 7.36 -3.29 -7.55
N PRO A 66 6.21 -3.85 -7.15
CA PRO A 66 6.16 -4.75 -6.00
C PRO A 66 7.22 -5.85 -6.12
N TYR A 67 7.98 -6.05 -5.05
CA TYR A 67 8.90 -7.19 -4.92
C TYR A 67 8.13 -8.50 -5.02
N GLN A 68 6.93 -8.53 -4.43
CA GLN A 68 6.03 -9.67 -4.47
C GLN A 68 4.58 -9.19 -4.51
N VAL A 69 3.75 -9.90 -5.28
CA VAL A 69 2.29 -9.79 -5.22
C VAL A 69 1.76 -11.10 -4.65
N VAL A 70 1.00 -11.02 -3.56
CA VAL A 70 0.39 -12.17 -2.89
C VAL A 70 -1.11 -12.11 -3.11
N GLU A 71 -1.67 -13.09 -3.80
CA GLU A 71 -3.12 -13.23 -3.92
C GLU A 71 -3.70 -13.63 -2.55
N LEU A 72 -4.52 -12.77 -1.96
CA LEU A 72 -5.16 -13.03 -0.67
C LEU A 72 -6.53 -13.71 -0.81
N GLY A 73 -7.16 -13.56 -1.98
CA GLY A 73 -8.42 -14.21 -2.32
C GLY A 73 -9.41 -13.29 -3.01
N THR A 74 -10.70 -13.52 -2.77
CA THR A 74 -11.78 -12.70 -3.30
C THR A 74 -12.73 -12.27 -2.19
N THR A 75 -13.25 -11.06 -2.29
CA THR A 75 -14.22 -10.49 -1.34
C THR A 75 -15.55 -10.20 -2.02
N GLN A 76 -16.64 -10.36 -1.25
CA GLN A 76 -17.99 -9.92 -1.61
C GLN A 76 -18.41 -8.65 -0.87
N VAL A 77 -17.54 -8.12 0.00
CA VAL A 77 -17.76 -6.86 0.70
C VAL A 77 -17.99 -5.77 -0.34
N ALA A 78 -19.01 -4.93 -0.13
CA ALA A 78 -19.24 -3.81 -1.01
C ALA A 78 -18.19 -2.73 -0.77
N GLN A 79 -17.74 -2.03 -1.82
CA GLN A 79 -16.76 -0.94 -1.66
C GLN A 79 -17.23 0.12 -0.65
N THR A 80 -18.54 0.40 -0.59
CA THR A 80 -19.14 1.33 0.39
C THR A 80 -19.04 0.85 1.84
N GLU A 81 -19.16 -0.47 2.06
CA GLU A 81 -18.99 -1.08 3.37
C GLU A 81 -17.51 -1.05 3.77
N PHE A 82 -16.61 -1.34 2.83
CA PHE A 82 -15.18 -1.19 3.06
C PHE A 82 -14.76 0.26 3.36
N THR A 83 -15.31 1.25 2.66
CA THR A 83 -15.09 2.67 2.98
C THR A 83 -15.57 3.00 4.40
N SER A 84 -16.72 2.45 4.82
CA SER A 84 -17.25 2.68 6.18
C SER A 84 -16.32 2.07 7.24
N PHE A 85 -15.81 0.87 7.00
CA PHE A 85 -14.79 0.23 7.83
C PHE A 85 -13.51 1.08 7.91
N LEU A 86 -13.00 1.57 6.78
CA LEU A 86 -11.81 2.44 6.76
C LEU A 86 -12.01 3.72 7.61
N GLN A 87 -13.20 4.32 7.53
CA GLN A 87 -13.56 5.49 8.34
C GLN A 87 -13.65 5.16 9.84
N GLU A 88 -14.08 3.96 10.22
CA GLU A 88 -14.12 3.52 11.61
C GLU A 88 -12.70 3.40 12.19
N ILE A 89 -11.78 2.82 11.42
CA ILE A 89 -10.42 2.53 11.90
C ILE A 89 -9.45 3.70 11.73
N GLN A 90 -9.79 4.72 10.94
CA GLN A 90 -8.88 5.83 10.57
C GLN A 90 -8.21 6.51 11.77
N SER A 91 -8.92 6.63 12.90
CA SER A 91 -8.42 7.29 14.11
C SER A 91 -7.22 6.56 14.74
N ARG A 92 -7.07 5.26 14.47
CA ARG A 92 -5.93 4.43 14.90
C ARG A 92 -4.76 4.44 13.92
N PHE A 93 -4.95 4.99 12.71
CA PHE A 93 -3.98 5.01 11.62
C PHE A 93 -3.72 6.44 11.15
N THR A 94 -3.24 7.27 12.07
CA THR A 94 -2.89 8.69 11.87
C THR A 94 -1.39 8.91 11.91
N ALA A 95 -0.87 9.99 11.33
CA ALA A 95 0.57 10.32 11.45
C ALA A 95 1.09 10.27 12.91
N ALA A 96 0.29 10.70 13.88
CA ALA A 96 0.65 10.71 15.30
C ALA A 96 0.70 9.30 15.93
N THR A 97 -0.04 8.34 15.39
CA THR A 97 -0.12 6.97 15.92
C THR A 97 0.80 6.01 15.18
N TYR A 98 1.52 6.48 14.16
CA TYR A 98 2.44 5.64 13.39
C TYR A 98 3.60 5.15 14.27
N ASN A 99 3.77 3.84 14.34
CA ASN A 99 4.82 3.18 15.09
C ASN A 99 5.43 2.08 14.24
N LEU A 100 6.74 2.16 13.98
CA LEU A 100 7.45 1.20 13.13
C LEU A 100 7.35 -0.25 13.61
N LEU A 101 7.17 -0.47 14.91
CA LEU A 101 7.21 -1.78 15.52
C LEU A 101 5.82 -2.39 15.71
N SER A 102 4.83 -1.57 16.06
CA SER A 102 3.52 -2.05 16.53
C SER A 102 2.31 -1.47 15.80
N ASN A 103 2.49 -0.41 15.00
CA ASN A 103 1.40 0.22 14.25
C ASN A 103 1.91 0.85 12.96
N ASN A 104 2.21 0.02 11.97
CA ASN A 104 2.77 0.41 10.68
C ASN A 104 1.89 -0.09 9.51
N CYS A 105 2.36 0.11 8.28
CA CYS A 105 1.68 -0.37 7.06
C CYS A 105 1.33 -1.85 7.07
N ASN A 106 2.16 -2.71 7.67
CA ASN A 106 1.92 -4.16 7.72
C ASN A 106 0.80 -4.50 8.70
N ASN A 107 0.72 -3.80 9.84
CA ASN A 107 -0.41 -3.96 10.77
C ASN A 107 -1.73 -3.54 10.12
N PHE A 108 -1.72 -2.40 9.43
CA PHE A 108 -2.88 -1.92 8.67
C PHE A 108 -3.31 -2.92 7.59
N SER A 109 -2.37 -3.37 6.74
CA SER A 109 -2.65 -4.32 5.67
C SER A 109 -3.19 -5.64 6.21
N ASN A 110 -2.70 -6.11 7.37
CA ASN A 110 -3.23 -7.29 8.03
C ASN A 110 -4.68 -7.10 8.50
N GLU A 111 -5.01 -5.94 9.07
CA GLU A 111 -6.37 -5.67 9.51
C GLU A 111 -7.35 -5.58 8.33
N VAL A 112 -6.94 -4.91 7.25
CA VAL A 112 -7.71 -4.82 6.00
C VAL A 112 -7.89 -6.20 5.35
N ALA A 113 -6.85 -7.02 5.30
CA ALA A 113 -6.93 -8.38 4.76
C ALA A 113 -7.91 -9.25 5.56
N ASN A 114 -7.87 -9.16 6.89
CA ASN A 114 -8.80 -9.88 7.76
C ASN A 114 -10.25 -9.44 7.53
N PHE A 115 -10.48 -8.14 7.38
CA PHE A 115 -11.82 -7.63 7.10
C PHE A 115 -12.37 -8.08 5.73
N LEU A 116 -11.54 -8.01 4.68
CA LEU A 116 -11.99 -8.29 3.31
C LEU A 116 -12.13 -9.78 3.01
N VAL A 117 -11.20 -10.61 3.48
CA VAL A 117 -11.10 -12.03 3.09
C VAL A 117 -10.95 -12.99 4.27
N GLY A 118 -10.96 -12.50 5.52
CA GLY A 118 -10.83 -13.35 6.70
C GLY A 118 -9.45 -14.01 6.85
N ALA A 119 -8.41 -13.44 6.25
CA ALA A 119 -7.05 -13.98 6.26
C ALA A 119 -6.03 -12.95 6.70
N SER A 120 -4.94 -13.43 7.30
CA SER A 120 -3.76 -12.63 7.62
C SER A 120 -2.81 -12.52 6.43
N ILE A 121 -2.01 -11.45 6.43
CA ILE A 121 -0.87 -11.34 5.51
C ILE A 121 0.24 -12.31 5.91
N PRO A 122 1.23 -12.61 5.03
CA PRO A 122 2.32 -13.52 5.36
C PRO A 122 3.06 -13.16 6.66
N GLN A 123 3.19 -14.13 7.57
CA GLN A 123 3.68 -13.90 8.93
C GLN A 123 5.09 -13.30 8.98
N HIS A 124 5.98 -13.68 8.05
CA HIS A 124 7.34 -13.14 7.98
C HIS A 124 7.39 -11.61 7.75
N ILE A 125 6.32 -11.02 7.19
CA ILE A 125 6.18 -9.56 7.03
C ILE A 125 5.83 -8.91 8.37
N LEU A 126 4.95 -9.54 9.16
CA LEU A 126 4.53 -9.07 10.48
C LEU A 126 5.63 -9.23 11.53
N ASP A 127 6.46 -10.27 11.41
CA ASP A 127 7.50 -10.60 12.38
C ASP A 127 8.78 -9.75 12.20
N LEU A 128 8.95 -9.10 11.05
CA LEU A 128 10.15 -8.32 10.72
C LEU A 128 10.58 -7.34 11.83
N PRO A 129 9.67 -6.53 12.45
CA PRO A 129 10.09 -5.62 13.51
C PRO A 129 10.65 -6.35 14.73
N GLN A 130 10.09 -7.49 15.11
CA GLN A 130 10.59 -8.30 16.24
C GLN A 130 11.93 -8.95 15.92
N GLN A 131 12.12 -9.41 14.68
CA GLN A 131 13.40 -9.93 14.21
C GLN A 131 14.51 -8.87 14.35
N VAL A 132 14.25 -7.63 13.96
CA VAL A 132 15.21 -6.52 14.12
C VAL A 132 15.52 -6.25 15.60
N LEU A 133 14.49 -6.12 16.45
CA LEU A 133 14.67 -5.84 17.88
C LEU A 133 15.40 -6.94 18.64
N SER A 134 15.29 -8.18 18.19
CA SER A 134 15.96 -9.33 18.80
C SER A 134 17.48 -9.35 18.59
N THR A 135 18.01 -8.45 17.76
CA THR A 135 19.45 -8.33 17.51
C THR A 135 20.14 -7.41 18.52
N PRO A 136 21.43 -7.63 18.85
CA PRO A 136 22.18 -6.73 19.73
C PRO A 136 22.13 -5.27 19.27
N MET A 137 22.27 -5.03 17.96
CA MET A 137 22.15 -3.70 17.36
C MET A 137 20.73 -3.11 17.47
N GLY A 138 19.68 -3.90 17.25
CA GLY A 138 18.30 -3.43 17.37
C GLY A 138 17.87 -3.13 18.80
N TYR A 139 18.47 -3.82 19.77
CA TYR A 139 18.27 -3.58 21.20
C TYR A 139 19.01 -2.32 21.68
N GLU A 140 20.27 -2.14 21.27
CA GLU A 140 21.12 -1.01 21.67
C GLU A 140 20.79 0.30 20.93
N HIS A 141 20.28 0.20 19.69
CA HIS A 141 19.86 1.32 18.86
C HIS A 141 18.42 1.14 18.34
N PRO A 142 17.40 1.30 19.20
CA PRO A 142 16.02 1.27 18.75
C PRO A 142 15.80 2.36 17.70
N VAL A 143 15.32 1.97 16.52
CA VAL A 143 15.02 2.90 15.43
C VAL A 143 13.98 3.89 15.94
N ALA A 144 14.36 5.18 16.01
CA ALA A 144 13.44 6.22 16.44
C ALA A 144 12.20 6.22 15.51
N PRO A 145 10.96 6.20 16.05
CA PRO A 145 9.74 6.04 15.26
C PRO A 145 9.56 7.11 14.15
N GLN A 146 10.27 8.23 14.26
CA GLN A 146 10.14 9.38 13.35
C GLN A 146 11.01 9.31 12.09
N SER A 147 12.07 8.49 12.03
CA SER A 147 13.05 8.55 10.91
C SER A 147 12.60 7.83 9.64
N VAL A 148 11.63 6.91 9.73
CA VAL A 148 11.13 6.14 8.58
C VAL A 148 9.78 6.66 8.06
N ALA A 149 9.04 7.45 8.86
CA ALA A 149 7.81 8.10 8.43
C ALA A 149 8.03 8.98 7.19
N THR A 150 9.22 9.59 7.07
CA THR A 150 9.61 10.44 5.94
C THR A 150 9.78 9.68 4.61
N LEU A 151 9.99 8.35 4.64
CA LEU A 151 10.03 7.54 3.42
C LEU A 151 8.63 7.20 2.89
N GLY A 152 7.62 7.12 3.77
CA GLY A 152 6.23 6.85 3.42
C GLY A 152 5.44 8.06 2.90
N SER A 153 5.91 9.28 3.18
CA SER A 153 5.18 10.52 2.89
C SER A 153 5.21 10.98 1.43
N LYS A 154 5.96 10.32 0.54
CA LYS A 154 6.11 10.78 -0.86
C LYS A 154 4.88 10.56 -1.72
N CYS A 155 3.97 9.65 -1.34
CA CYS A 155 2.76 9.35 -2.10
C CYS A 155 1.53 10.16 -1.63
N ALA A 156 1.71 11.12 -0.70
CA ALA A 156 0.61 11.91 -0.15
C ALA A 156 0.01 12.84 -1.22
N VAL A 157 -1.08 12.41 -1.86
CA VAL A 157 -2.04 13.31 -2.48
C VAL A 157 -3.13 13.58 -1.45
N ARG A 158 -3.11 14.82 -0.93
CA ARG A 158 -4.19 15.55 -0.23
C ARG A 158 -4.89 14.82 0.92
N SER A 159 -4.44 15.13 2.13
CA SER A 159 -5.06 14.75 3.41
C SER A 159 -6.36 15.51 3.72
N ASP A 160 -7.24 14.82 4.44
CA ASP A 160 -8.35 15.26 5.32
C ASP A 160 -9.70 15.74 4.75
N GLN A 161 -9.84 16.10 3.47
CA GLN A 161 -11.17 16.52 2.94
C GLN A 161 -11.91 15.46 2.10
N ASP A 162 -11.22 14.44 1.59
CA ASP A 162 -11.75 13.58 0.52
C ASP A 162 -12.47 12.29 0.97
N LEU A 163 -12.40 11.90 2.24
CA LEU A 163 -13.20 10.75 2.72
C LEU A 163 -14.71 11.03 2.72
N GLY A 164 -15.10 12.31 2.67
CA GLY A 164 -16.47 12.76 2.42
C GLY A 164 -16.83 12.89 0.93
N GLU A 165 -15.84 13.15 0.06
CA GLU A 165 -16.00 13.31 -1.40
C GLU A 165 -15.91 11.98 -2.18
N LEU A 166 -15.48 10.87 -1.54
CA LEU A 166 -15.63 9.51 -2.11
C LEU A 166 -17.08 9.13 -2.46
N ARG A 167 -18.07 9.93 -2.04
CA ARG A 167 -19.48 9.81 -2.44
C ARG A 167 -19.79 10.38 -3.83
N ALA A 168 -18.95 11.25 -4.41
CA ALA A 168 -19.29 12.02 -5.60
C ALA A 168 -18.67 11.49 -6.91
N ASP A 169 -17.49 10.85 -6.87
CA ASP A 169 -16.73 10.55 -8.10
C ASP A 169 -16.94 9.15 -8.71
N VAL A 170 -17.84 8.33 -8.18
CA VAL A 170 -18.18 7.01 -8.77
C VAL A 170 -19.18 7.11 -9.94
N HIS A 171 -19.63 8.32 -10.32
CA HIS A 171 -20.63 8.49 -11.40
C HIS A 171 -20.13 8.97 -12.76
N LEU A 172 -18.82 8.97 -13.06
CA LEU A 172 -18.37 9.37 -14.40
C LEU A 172 -17.17 8.61 -14.96
N VAL A 173 -17.26 7.29 -15.08
CA VAL A 173 -16.54 6.56 -16.14
C VAL A 173 -17.46 5.55 -16.83
N SER A 174 -18.61 6.03 -17.33
CA SER A 174 -19.39 5.29 -18.33
C SER A 174 -20.10 6.28 -19.24
N THR A 175 -19.45 6.56 -20.37
CA THR A 175 -19.96 7.01 -21.68
C THR A 175 -19.05 8.06 -22.30
N ARG A 176 -18.20 7.61 -23.22
CA ARG A 176 -18.05 8.23 -24.55
C ARG A 176 -17.41 7.23 -25.50
N ALA A 177 -18.29 6.40 -26.03
CA ALA A 177 -18.07 5.73 -27.30
C ALA A 177 -17.88 6.78 -28.41
N SER A 178 -16.95 6.46 -29.32
CA SER A 178 -17.06 6.66 -30.77
C SER A 178 -17.38 8.07 -31.31
N ARG A 179 -16.39 8.70 -31.97
CA ARG A 179 -16.49 9.31 -33.32
C ARG A 179 -15.30 10.23 -33.62
N ARG A 180 -14.49 9.83 -34.59
CA ARG A 180 -14.08 10.57 -35.82
C ARG A 180 -12.74 10.00 -36.30
N ALA A 181 -12.77 9.12 -37.31
CA ALA A 181 -12.90 9.43 -38.74
C ALA A 181 -11.54 9.74 -39.38
N HIS A 182 -11.13 8.78 -40.22
CA HIS A 182 -10.26 8.89 -41.39
C HIS A 182 -9.81 10.30 -41.81
N ARG A 183 -8.50 10.47 -41.97
CA ARG A 183 -7.91 11.02 -43.21
C ARG A 183 -6.60 10.32 -43.52
N GLY A 184 -6.57 9.61 -44.64
CA GLY A 184 -5.33 9.15 -45.28
C GLY A 184 -4.68 10.26 -46.12
N PRO A 185 -3.46 10.04 -46.66
CA PRO A 185 -2.66 11.04 -47.34
C PRO A 185 -2.90 11.05 -48.86
N SER A 186 -2.78 12.21 -49.52
CA SER A 186 -2.52 12.25 -50.97
C SER A 186 -1.73 13.50 -51.39
N ARG A 187 -0.67 13.23 -52.15
CA ARG A 187 0.15 14.15 -52.95
C ARG A 187 -0.66 14.74 -54.11
N HIS A 188 -0.34 15.96 -54.57
CA HIS A 188 0.21 16.22 -55.92
C HIS A 188 0.36 17.73 -56.23
N SER A 189 1.57 18.05 -56.71
CA SER A 189 1.98 19.02 -57.74
C SER A 189 0.93 19.88 -58.45
N GLN A 190 1.19 21.19 -58.48
CA GLN A 190 1.58 21.95 -59.69
C GLN A 190 2.36 23.20 -59.26
#